data_AF-A0A2W4M3P2-F1
#
_entry.id   AF-A0A2W4M3P2-F1
#
_cell.length_a   1.000
_cell.length_b   1.000
_cell.length_c   1.000
_cell.angle_alpha   90.00
_cell.angle_beta   90.00
_cell.angle_gamma   90.00
#
_symmetry.space_group_name_H-M   'P 1'
#
loop_
_entity.id
_entity.type
_entity.pdbx_description
1 polymer ?
#
loop_
_entity_poly.entity_id
_entity_poly.type
_entity_poly.pdbx_seq_one_letter_code
_entity_poly.pdbx_strand_id
1 'polypeptide(L)' 'MDLFDFDQLLPQMLLAVGLAMIVGSALAWFKYRKGEAPKGVQDAQFRPGRTVWMLVVGTILSLWAGISLLT' A
#
# COMPACT_ATOMS: atom_id res chain seq x y z
N MET A 1 -0.28 -15.88 24.24
CA MET A 1 -0.42 -15.47 22.83
C MET A 1 -1.76 -14.77 22.75
N ASP A 2 -1.80 -13.56 23.29
CA ASP A 2 -3.00 -12.76 23.37
C ASP A 2 -3.24 -12.16 21.99
N LEU A 3 -4.06 -12.84 21.19
CA LEU A 3 -4.43 -12.41 19.84
C LEU A 3 -5.15 -11.04 19.81
N PHE A 4 -5.48 -10.50 20.99
CA PHE A 4 -6.18 -9.24 21.23
C PHE A 4 -5.35 -8.26 22.06
N ASP A 5 -4.03 -8.35 22.02
CA ASP A 5 -3.18 -7.33 22.61
C ASP A 5 -3.31 -6.04 21.79
N PHE A 6 -4.13 -5.10 22.27
CA PHE A 6 -4.52 -3.89 21.53
C PHE A 6 -3.32 -3.03 21.15
N ASP A 7 -2.22 -3.12 21.92
CA ASP A 7 -0.95 -2.47 21.64
C ASP A 7 -0.27 -3.00 20.37
N GLN A 8 -0.45 -4.29 20.04
CA GLN A 8 0.12 -4.90 18.83
C GLN A 8 -0.87 -4.98 17.66
N LEU A 9 -2.18 -4.96 17.95
CA LEU A 9 -3.23 -5.06 16.94
C LEU A 9 -3.21 -3.87 15.97
N LEU A 10 -3.06 -2.64 16.50
CA LEU A 10 -3.00 -1.42 15.69
C LEU A 10 -1.79 -1.41 14.74
N PRO A 11 -0.55 -1.63 15.21
CA PRO A 11 0.62 -1.74 14.34
C PRO A 11 0.46 -2.85 13.28
N GLN A 12 -0.10 -4.00 13.64
CA GLN A 12 -0.27 -5.11 12.70
C GLN A 12 -1.26 -4.78 11.58
N MET A 13 -2.39 -4.14 11.89
CA MET A 13 -3.34 -3.67 10.88
C MET A 13 -2.73 -2.58 10.01
N LEU A 14 -2.00 -1.62 10.59
CA LEU A 14 -1.36 -0.54 9.85
C LEU A 14 -0.27 -1.05 8.91
N LEU A 15 0.48 -2.06 9.34
CA LEU A 15 1.48 -2.74 8.52
C LEU A 15 0.83 -3.46 7.34
N ALA A 16 -0.27 -4.18 7.58
CA ALA A 16 -1.04 -4.85 6.53
C ALA A 16 -1.61 -3.86 5.51
N VAL A 17 -2.14 -2.72 5.96
CA VAL A 17 -2.65 -1.64 5.10
C VAL A 17 -1.51 -0.98 4.32
N GLY A 18 -0.38 -0.70 4.95
CA GLY A 18 0.80 -0.14 4.30
C GLY A 18 1.31 -1.06 3.19
N LEU A 19 1.42 -2.37 3.46
CA LEU A 19 1.79 -3.38 2.46
C LEU A 19 0.77 -3.46 1.33
N ALA A 20 -0.53 -3.45 1.64
CA ALA A 20 -1.58 -3.47 0.62
C ALA A 20 -1.52 -2.23 -0.29
N MET A 21 -1.22 -1.04 0.26
CA MET A 21 -0.99 0.18 -0.52
C MET A 21 0.24 0.07 -1.42
N ILE A 22 1.36 -0.45 -0.90
CA ILE A 22 2.58 -0.63 -1.69
C ILE A 22 2.33 -1.60 -2.84
N VAL A 23 1.76 -2.78 -2.54
CA VAL A 23 1.50 -3.82 -3.53
C VAL A 23 0.47 -3.37 -4.57
N GLY A 24 -0.64 -2.76 -4.14
CA GLY A 24 -1.66 -2.24 -5.05
C GLY A 24 -1.13 -1.16 -5.98
N SER A 25 -0.31 -0.26 -5.46
CA SER A 25 0.31 0.82 -6.24
C SER A 25 1.40 0.30 -7.18
N ALA A 26 2.22 -0.65 -6.74
CA ALA A 26 3.22 -1.31 -7.57
C ALA A 26 2.59 -2.12 -8.70
N LEU A 27 1.51 -2.87 -8.43
CA LEU A 27 0.75 -3.60 -9.44
C LEU A 27 0.09 -2.65 -10.44
N ALA A 28 -0.48 -1.53 -9.98
CA ALA A 28 -1.05 -0.52 -10.86
C ALA A 28 0.03 0.09 -11.78
N TRP A 29 1.21 0.39 -11.24
CA TRP A 29 2.35 0.88 -12.03
C TRP A 29 2.86 -0.15 -13.04
N PHE A 30 2.93 -1.44 -12.65
CA PHE A 30 3.34 -2.52 -13.55
C PHE A 30 2.36 -2.71 -14.71
N LYS A 31 1.05 -2.73 -14.43
CA LYS A 31 0.01 -2.81 -15.47
C LYS A 31 0.03 -1.61 -16.40
N TYR A 32 0.22 -0.41 -15.85
CA TYR A 32 0.38 0.80 -16.66
C TYR A 32 1.62 0.71 -17.56
N ARG A 33 2.77 0.28 -17.03
CA ARG A 33 4.01 0.10 -17.80
C ARG A 33 3.86 -0.95 -18.91
N LYS A 34 2.99 -1.94 -18.71
CA LYS A 34 2.63 -2.96 -19.70
C LYS A 34 1.63 -2.46 -20.76
N GLY A 35 1.14 -1.22 -20.63
CA GLY A 35 0.14 -0.63 -21.54
C GLY A 35 -1.27 -1.17 -21.34
N GLU A 36 -1.52 -1.93 -20.26
CA GLU A 36 -2.84 -2.45 -19.94
C GLU A 36 -3.65 -1.37 -19.21
N ALA A 37 -4.53 -0.69 -19.94
CA ALA A 37 -5.55 0.16 -19.34
C ALA A 37 -6.62 -0.70 -18.65
N PRO A 38 -7.20 -0.25 -17.51
CA PRO A 38 -8.29 -0.94 -16.85
C PRO A 38 -9.47 -1.17 -17.82
N LYS A 39 -9.88 -2.44 -17.98
CA LYS A 39 -11.00 -2.81 -18.84
C LYS A 39 -12.29 -2.16 -18.31
N GLY A 40 -13.01 -1.45 -19.18
CA GLY A 40 -14.30 -0.82 -18.84
C GLY A 40 -14.26 0.68 -18.53
N VAL A 41 -13.10 1.34 -18.63
CA VAL A 41 -12.97 2.80 -18.46
C VAL A 41 -12.47 3.42 -19.77
N GLN A 42 -13.32 4.23 -20.43
CA GLN A 42 -13.01 4.83 -21.75
C GLN A 42 -11.95 5.94 -21.67
N ASP A 43 -11.72 6.53 -20.49
CA ASP A 43 -10.72 7.56 -20.22
C ASP A 43 -9.83 7.17 -19.02
N ALA A 44 -9.07 6.08 -19.17
CA ALA A 44 -8.11 5.69 -18.15
C ALA A 44 -6.89 6.64 -18.12
N GLN A 45 -7.06 7.82 -17.53
CA GLN A 45 -5.93 8.70 -17.21
C GLN A 45 -5.15 8.10 -16.03
N PHE A 46 -4.08 7.38 -16.34
CA PHE A 46 -3.11 6.99 -15.32
C PHE A 46 -2.41 8.26 -14.83
N ARG A 47 -2.54 8.56 -13.53
CA ARG A 47 -1.90 9.72 -12.88
C ARG A 47 -0.65 9.21 -12.15
N PRO A 48 0.53 9.18 -12.80
CA PRO A 48 1.73 8.57 -12.23
C PRO A 48 2.13 9.20 -10.88
N GLY A 49 1.90 10.50 -10.71
CA GLY A 49 2.15 11.20 -9.46
C GLY A 49 1.35 10.65 -8.27
N ARG A 50 0.09 10.24 -8.47
CA ARG A 50 -0.74 9.65 -7.41
C ARG A 50 -0.23 8.26 -7.01
N THR A 51 0.22 7.45 -7.96
CA THR A 51 0.75 6.11 -7.69
C THR A 51 2.07 6.18 -6.91
N VAL A 52 2.96 7.09 -7.28
CA VAL A 52 4.21 7.33 -6.54
C VAL A 52 3.91 7.83 -5.12
N TRP A 53 2.93 8.73 -4.97
CA TRP A 53 2.51 9.20 -3.66
C TRP A 53 1.98 8.07 -2.76
N MET A 54 1.11 7.20 -3.30
CA MET A 54 0.57 6.06 -2.55
C MET A 54 1.66 5.04 -2.20
N LEU A 55 2.69 4.86 -3.05
CA LEU A 55 3.86 4.06 -2.72
C LEU A 55 4.64 4.65 -1.54
N VAL A 56 4.97 5.95 -1.59
CA VAL A 56 5.71 6.63 -0.52
C VAL A 56 4.96 6.58 0.81
N VAL A 57 3.67 6.90 0.80
CA VAL A 57 2.83 6.84 2.01
C VAL A 57 2.75 5.42 2.56
N GLY A 58 2.53 4.43 1.68
CA GLY A 58 2.52 3.02 2.08
C GLY A 58 3.84 2.58 2.71
N THR A 59 4.97 2.99 2.15
CA THR A 59 6.31 2.67 2.69
C THR A 59 6.54 3.33 4.06
N ILE A 60 6.16 4.59 4.24
CA ILE A 60 6.28 5.27 5.54
C ILE A 60 5.42 4.56 6.60
N LEU A 61 4.17 4.22 6.28
CA LEU A 61 3.27 3.52 7.20
C LEU A 61 3.80 2.13 7.54
N SER A 62 4.28 1.36 6.57
CA SER A 62 4.87 0.04 6.80
C SER A 62 6.16 0.12 7.62
N LEU A 63 7.02 1.12 7.40
CA LEU A 63 8.22 1.35 8.20
C LEU A 63 7.85 1.67 9.65
N TRP A 64 6.94 2.63 9.86
CA TRP A 64 6.52 3.01 11.20
C TRP A 64 5.89 1.83 11.94
N ALA A 65 4.93 1.14 11.31
CA ALA A 65 4.26 0.00 11.90
C ALA A 65 5.22 -1.17 12.17
N GLY A 66 6.20 -1.39 11.28
CA GLY A 66 7.24 -2.39 11.48
C GLY A 66 8.14 -2.07 12.67
N ILE A 67 8.55 -0.80 12.82
CA ILE A 67 9.33 -0.35 13.97
C ILE A 67 8.53 -0.48 15.27
N SER A 68 7.24 -0.12 15.25
CA SER A 68 6.35 -0.23 16.41
C SER A 68 6.06 -1.67 16.83
N LEU A 69 6.12 -2.65 15.93
CA LEU A 69 6.03 -4.07 16.29
C LEU A 69 7.35 -4.64 16.83
N LEU A 70 8.48 -4.03 16.44
CA LEU A 70 9.82 -4.46 16.85
C LEU A 70 10.29 -3.80 18.15
N THR A 71 9.63 -2.73 18.59
CA THR A 71 9.93 -1.96 19.81
C THR A 71 8.96 -2.37 20.90
#